data_AF-A0A8C9VL60-F1
#
_entry.id   AF-A0A8C9VL60-F1
#
_cell.length_a   1.000
_cell.length_b   1.000
_cell.length_c   1.000
_cell.angle_alpha   90.00
_cell.angle_beta   90.00
_cell.angle_gamma   90.00
#
_symmetry.space_group_name_H-M   'P 1'
#
loop_
_entity.id
_entity.type
_entity.pdbx_description
1 polymer ?
#
loop_
_entity_poly.entity_id
_entity_poly.type
_entity_poly.pdbx_seq_one_letter_code
_entity_poly.pdbx_strand_id
1 'polypeptide(L)'
;MFDGYDSCSEDSSSSSSSEDSEEEVPSIPASLPIIKNNGQVYTYPDGKAGMATCEMCGMVGVRDAFYSKTKRFCSVSCSRSYSSNSKKASILARLQGKPPTKKAKVLQKQPLMAKLAAYAQYQANQQNQAKSKTVVPVEGFDWGHYVSSNNLVGAPVSCFKHVPMGTCWGDIAEGVRVEVPNTDSSVPTKVYWIASIIKLALLRYEGFDDDSSRDFWCNLCVPEIHPVGWCASSGKPLVPPKSIQHKCTNWKSFLVTRLTGAKTLPPDFSTKVQESMQYPIKKLMRVEVVDKTHLCRTRVALVEQVIGGRLRLVYEESEDGTDDFWCHMYSPLIHCIGWSRSIGHRFKRSDVSKKIEGQVDAAPHLFLKVKDVDQSGEWFKDGMKLEAIDPLNLSAICVATVRKVLADGYLMIGIDGSEAADGSDWFCYHATSPSIFPAGFCEINDIELTPPRGATLFLAYLCVKGVQENVGSSHVTVGFI
;
A
#
# COMPACT_ATOMS: atom_id res chain seq x y z
N MET A 1 -67.64 4.80 42.82
CA MET A 1 -68.04 5.11 41.43
C MET A 1 -67.27 4.13 40.56
N PHE A 2 -67.73 2.87 40.47
CA PHE A 2 -68.62 2.31 39.43
C PHE A 2 -68.07 2.51 38.02
N ASP A 3 -68.05 1.56 37.08
CA ASP A 3 -67.96 0.08 37.00
C ASP A 3 -68.14 -0.24 35.50
N GLY A 4 -67.67 -1.41 35.06
CA GLY A 4 -68.27 -2.15 33.93
C GLY A 4 -67.56 -2.01 32.57
N TYR A 5 -67.58 -3.00 31.70
CA TYR A 5 -68.12 -4.37 31.75
C TYR A 5 -67.53 -5.09 30.53
N ASP A 6 -67.24 -6.38 30.69
CA ASP A 6 -66.82 -7.30 29.62
C ASP A 6 -68.06 -8.10 29.17
N SER A 7 -68.31 -8.28 27.87
CA SER A 7 -69.05 -9.45 27.35
C SER A 7 -69.13 -9.55 25.83
N CYS A 8 -68.94 -10.80 25.42
CA CYS A 8 -68.94 -11.43 24.12
C CYS A 8 -70.27 -11.34 23.34
N SER A 9 -70.16 -11.53 22.01
CA SER A 9 -70.81 -12.59 21.19
C SER A 9 -71.36 -12.03 19.89
N GLU A 10 -71.00 -12.64 18.75
CA GLU A 10 -71.90 -13.44 17.89
C GLU A 10 -71.24 -13.73 16.52
N ASP A 11 -71.13 -15.01 16.24
CA ASP A 11 -70.88 -15.60 14.92
C ASP A 11 -72.07 -15.38 13.99
N SER A 12 -71.81 -15.17 12.68
CA SER A 12 -72.69 -15.66 11.59
C SER A 12 -72.02 -15.53 10.21
N SER A 13 -71.47 -16.65 9.77
CA SER A 13 -71.62 -17.29 8.44
C SER A 13 -71.71 -16.47 7.14
N SER A 14 -70.70 -16.75 6.29
CA SER A 14 -70.82 -17.34 4.94
C SER A 14 -70.76 -16.45 3.68
N SER A 15 -69.69 -16.71 2.91
CA SER A 15 -69.61 -16.88 1.44
C SER A 15 -69.56 -15.66 0.52
N SER A 16 -68.38 -15.38 -0.08
CA SER A 16 -68.07 -15.74 -1.49
C SER A 16 -66.89 -14.91 -2.06
N SER A 17 -65.82 -15.62 -2.47
CA SER A 17 -64.93 -15.36 -3.61
C SER A 17 -64.49 -13.92 -3.96
N SER A 18 -63.20 -13.62 -3.92
CA SER A 18 -62.29 -13.58 -5.10
C SER A 18 -60.90 -13.01 -4.73
N GLU A 19 -59.92 -13.43 -5.51
CA GLU A 19 -58.48 -13.11 -5.53
C GLU A 19 -58.24 -11.58 -5.49
N ASP A 20 -57.18 -11.02 -4.90
CA ASP A 20 -55.77 -11.16 -5.29
C ASP A 20 -54.87 -10.46 -4.24
N SER A 21 -53.60 -10.86 -4.16
CA SER A 21 -52.67 -10.50 -3.09
C SER A 21 -51.83 -9.26 -3.42
N GLU A 22 -51.85 -8.23 -2.58
CA GLU A 22 -50.85 -7.14 -2.62
C GLU A 22 -50.32 -6.85 -1.20
N GLU A 23 -49.10 -7.30 -0.92
CA GLU A 23 -48.34 -6.92 0.28
C GLU A 23 -47.84 -5.46 0.16
N GLU A 24 -48.01 -4.72 1.26
CA GLU A 24 -47.62 -3.31 1.40
C GLU A 24 -46.11 -3.09 1.29
N VAL A 25 -45.71 -2.10 0.50
CA VAL A 25 -44.34 -1.56 0.44
C VAL A 25 -44.20 -0.39 1.42
N PRO A 26 -43.24 -0.39 2.37
CA PRO A 26 -42.99 0.79 3.19
C PRO A 26 -42.26 1.89 2.41
N SER A 27 -42.70 3.13 2.65
CA SER A 27 -42.31 4.41 2.04
C SER A 27 -40.81 4.75 2.01
N ILE A 28 -40.36 5.33 0.89
CA ILE A 28 -39.02 5.88 0.62
C ILE A 28 -38.86 7.29 1.25
N PRO A 29 -37.74 7.63 1.91
CA PRO A 29 -37.44 9.02 2.28
C PRO A 29 -36.98 9.83 1.05
N ALA A 30 -37.63 10.98 0.82
CA ALA A 30 -37.25 11.93 -0.21
C ALA A 30 -35.96 12.69 0.15
N SER A 31 -34.84 12.33 -0.49
CA SER A 31 -33.78 13.28 -0.86
C SER A 31 -32.83 12.63 -1.89
N LEU A 32 -33.01 12.97 -3.17
CA LEU A 32 -32.12 12.50 -4.24
C LEU A 32 -30.83 13.36 -4.28
N PRO A 33 -29.64 12.75 -4.43
CA PRO A 33 -28.38 13.48 -4.51
C PRO A 33 -28.25 14.23 -5.85
N ILE A 34 -27.95 15.52 -5.75
CA ILE A 34 -27.66 16.41 -6.88
C ILE A 34 -26.21 16.19 -7.32
N ILE A 35 -26.00 15.78 -8.58
CA ILE A 35 -24.66 15.70 -9.18
C ILE A 35 -24.42 16.96 -10.01
N LYS A 36 -23.35 17.71 -9.71
CA LYS A 36 -22.92 18.88 -10.49
C LYS A 36 -21.78 18.49 -11.44
N ASN A 37 -21.94 18.73 -12.74
CA ASN A 37 -20.88 18.63 -13.75
C ASN A 37 -21.01 19.79 -14.75
N ASN A 38 -19.92 20.51 -15.03
CA ASN A 38 -19.88 21.69 -15.93
C ASN A 38 -20.98 22.75 -15.68
N GLY A 39 -21.33 23.00 -14.42
CA GLY A 39 -22.29 24.06 -14.06
C GLY A 39 -23.76 23.79 -14.43
N GLN A 40 -24.09 22.64 -15.02
CA GLN A 40 -25.48 22.21 -15.22
C GLN A 40 -25.91 21.22 -14.15
N VAL A 41 -27.10 21.46 -13.60
CA VAL A 41 -27.77 20.63 -12.59
C VAL A 41 -28.58 19.58 -13.34
N TYR A 42 -28.30 18.30 -13.10
CA TYR A 42 -29.16 17.21 -13.59
C TYR A 42 -29.86 16.56 -12.40
N THR A 43 -31.17 16.77 -12.30
CA THR A 43 -32.06 15.96 -11.48
C THR A 43 -32.39 14.67 -12.22
N TYR A 44 -32.54 13.56 -11.49
CA TYR A 44 -33.05 12.31 -12.04
C TYR A 44 -34.46 12.51 -12.60
N PRO A 45 -34.72 12.29 -13.90
CA PRO A 45 -36.06 12.10 -14.40
C PRO A 45 -36.36 10.60 -14.45
N ASP A 46 -37.16 10.14 -13.48
CA ASP A 46 -38.06 8.98 -13.60
C ASP A 46 -37.55 7.75 -14.39
N GLY A 47 -36.37 7.20 -14.06
CA GLY A 47 -35.94 5.84 -14.42
C GLY A 47 -35.92 5.42 -15.91
N LYS A 48 -36.31 6.28 -16.85
CA LYS A 48 -36.56 5.95 -18.27
C LYS A 48 -35.35 6.22 -19.16
N ALA A 49 -34.39 7.02 -18.70
CA ALA A 49 -33.15 7.27 -19.42
C ALA A 49 -32.11 6.18 -19.10
N GLY A 50 -31.89 5.24 -20.03
CA GLY A 50 -30.88 4.18 -19.87
C GLY A 50 -29.45 4.72 -19.64
N MET A 51 -28.52 3.86 -19.27
CA MET A 51 -27.09 4.21 -19.18
C MET A 51 -26.37 3.96 -20.52
N ALA A 52 -25.33 4.75 -20.80
CA ALA A 52 -24.46 4.55 -21.96
C ALA A 52 -23.00 4.45 -21.52
N THR A 53 -22.20 3.73 -22.32
CA THR A 53 -20.74 3.58 -22.15
C THR A 53 -20.04 4.17 -23.36
N CYS A 54 -19.01 4.98 -23.12
CA CYS A 54 -18.31 5.66 -24.20
C CYS A 54 -17.37 4.70 -24.90
N GLU A 55 -17.52 4.56 -26.21
CA GLU A 55 -16.73 3.60 -26.98
C GLU A 55 -15.27 4.00 -27.23
N MET A 56 -14.85 5.20 -26.80
CA MET A 56 -13.45 5.61 -26.83
C MET A 56 -12.74 5.46 -25.49
N CYS A 57 -13.33 5.99 -24.42
CA CYS A 57 -12.68 6.07 -23.12
C CYS A 57 -13.32 5.20 -22.05
N GLY A 58 -14.38 4.46 -22.38
CA GLY A 58 -15.08 3.58 -21.44
C GLY A 58 -15.91 4.31 -20.35
N MET A 59 -15.97 5.65 -20.37
CA MET A 59 -16.78 6.43 -19.42
C MET A 59 -18.25 6.03 -19.47
N VAL A 60 -18.89 5.81 -18.32
CA VAL A 60 -20.33 5.46 -18.20
C VAL A 60 -21.10 6.60 -17.57
N GLY A 61 -22.29 6.92 -18.10
CA GLY A 61 -23.19 7.93 -17.52
C GLY A 61 -24.60 7.83 -18.09
N VAL A 62 -25.46 8.78 -17.70
CA VAL A 62 -26.85 8.85 -18.19
C VAL A 62 -26.84 9.00 -19.71
N ARG A 63 -27.55 8.14 -20.44
CA ARG A 63 -27.51 8.09 -21.91
C ARG A 63 -27.86 9.44 -22.54
N ASP A 64 -28.72 10.24 -21.92
CA ASP A 64 -29.08 11.55 -22.46
C ASP A 64 -27.98 12.60 -22.32
N ALA A 65 -27.08 12.43 -21.34
CA ALA A 65 -25.87 13.26 -21.17
C ALA A 65 -24.75 12.91 -22.17
N PHE A 66 -24.91 11.83 -22.94
CA PHE A 66 -23.91 11.44 -23.94
C PHE A 66 -24.01 12.31 -25.20
N TYR A 67 -22.84 12.61 -25.75
CA TYR A 67 -22.64 13.35 -26.97
C TYR A 67 -23.03 12.53 -28.21
N SER A 68 -23.54 13.20 -29.26
CA SER A 68 -24.07 12.69 -30.54
C SER A 68 -25.51 12.13 -30.53
N LYS A 69 -26.18 12.06 -31.70
CA LYS A 69 -27.54 11.47 -31.85
C LYS A 69 -27.60 9.99 -31.45
N THR A 70 -26.48 9.28 -31.56
CA THR A 70 -26.38 7.85 -31.23
C THR A 70 -25.97 7.59 -29.77
N LYS A 71 -25.67 8.63 -28.98
CA LYS A 71 -25.31 8.53 -27.55
C LYS A 71 -24.16 7.55 -27.23
N ARG A 72 -23.20 7.43 -28.17
CA ARG A 72 -22.06 6.49 -28.09
C ARG A 72 -20.79 7.07 -27.46
N PHE A 73 -20.73 8.40 -27.25
CA PHE A 73 -19.53 9.07 -26.78
C PHE A 73 -19.86 10.03 -25.65
N CYS A 74 -19.02 10.13 -24.62
CA CYS A 74 -19.26 11.05 -23.51
C CYS A 74 -18.93 12.51 -23.86
N SER A 75 -18.22 12.77 -24.96
CA SER A 75 -17.82 14.12 -25.37
C SER A 75 -17.54 14.25 -26.87
N VAL A 76 -17.50 15.49 -27.36
CA VAL A 76 -17.05 15.85 -28.71
C VAL A 76 -15.64 15.29 -28.97
N SER A 77 -14.75 15.41 -27.98
CA SER A 77 -13.37 14.95 -28.06
C SER A 77 -13.28 13.43 -28.26
N CYS A 78 -14.08 12.66 -27.53
CA CYS A 78 -14.17 11.21 -27.72
C CYS A 78 -14.72 10.86 -29.12
N SER A 79 -15.78 11.52 -29.57
CA SER A 79 -16.35 11.27 -30.91
C SER A 79 -15.36 11.59 -32.04
N ARG A 80 -14.64 12.71 -31.94
CA ARG A 80 -13.60 13.11 -32.90
C ARG A 80 -12.43 12.14 -32.88
N SER A 81 -11.98 11.73 -31.71
CA SER A 81 -10.87 10.79 -31.53
C SER A 81 -11.19 9.41 -32.11
N TYR A 82 -12.42 8.92 -31.92
CA TYR A 82 -12.91 7.68 -32.56
C TYR A 82 -12.85 7.76 -34.08
N SER A 83 -13.31 8.89 -34.63
CA SER A 83 -13.37 9.13 -36.08
C SER A 83 -11.98 9.31 -36.69
N SER A 84 -11.04 9.96 -35.99
CA SER A 84 -9.66 10.09 -36.45
C SER A 84 -8.91 8.77 -36.38
N ASN A 85 -9.17 7.94 -35.36
CA ASN A 85 -8.54 6.62 -35.25
C ASN A 85 -9.03 5.66 -36.36
N SER A 86 -10.33 5.75 -36.74
CA SER A 86 -10.87 5.00 -37.87
C SER A 86 -10.33 5.47 -39.23
N LYS A 87 -10.10 6.79 -39.41
CA LYS A 87 -9.44 7.35 -40.60
C LYS A 87 -7.96 6.97 -40.69
N LYS A 88 -7.23 6.97 -39.56
CA LYS A 88 -5.83 6.55 -39.50
C LYS A 88 -5.68 5.07 -39.88
N ALA A 89 -6.60 4.22 -39.42
CA ALA A 89 -6.68 2.82 -39.83
C ALA A 89 -7.02 2.64 -41.32
N SER A 90 -7.90 3.48 -41.87
CA SER A 90 -8.26 3.46 -43.31
C SER A 90 -7.14 3.95 -44.23
N ILE A 91 -6.37 4.96 -43.82
CA ILE A 91 -5.22 5.49 -44.56
C ILE A 91 -4.06 4.48 -44.54
N LEU A 92 -3.78 3.85 -43.39
CA LEU A 92 -2.80 2.76 -43.28
C LEU A 92 -3.16 1.57 -44.17
N ALA A 93 -4.45 1.26 -44.34
CA ALA A 93 -4.90 0.20 -45.24
C ALA A 93 -4.71 0.55 -46.73
N ARG A 94 -4.85 1.82 -47.12
CA ARG A 94 -4.62 2.29 -48.50
C ARG A 94 -3.14 2.35 -48.88
N LEU A 95 -2.27 2.75 -47.94
CA LEU A 95 -0.81 2.78 -48.14
C LEU A 95 -0.21 1.37 -48.29
N GLN A 96 -0.91 0.32 -47.83
CA GLN A 96 -0.49 -1.09 -47.97
C GLN A 96 -1.07 -1.79 -49.22
N GLY A 97 -1.69 -1.05 -50.14
CA GLY A 97 -2.05 -1.55 -51.48
C GLY A 97 -3.11 -2.65 -51.54
N LYS A 98 -3.97 -2.81 -50.52
CA LYS A 98 -5.01 -3.85 -50.52
C LYS A 98 -6.38 -3.28 -50.92
N PRO A 99 -7.08 -3.86 -51.92
CA PRO A 99 -8.43 -3.43 -52.29
C PRO A 99 -9.46 -3.83 -51.22
N PRO A 100 -10.62 -3.16 -51.14
CA PRO A 100 -11.56 -3.35 -50.04
C PRO A 100 -12.37 -4.64 -50.24
N THR A 101 -12.09 -5.68 -49.45
CA THR A 101 -13.00 -6.83 -49.29
C THR A 101 -13.57 -6.87 -47.89
N LYS A 102 -14.85 -7.24 -47.80
CA LYS A 102 -15.78 -7.02 -46.67
C LYS A 102 -15.50 -7.78 -45.36
N LYS A 103 -14.34 -8.40 -45.14
CA LYS A 103 -13.97 -9.00 -43.84
C LYS A 103 -12.47 -8.95 -43.62
N ALA A 104 -11.99 -8.05 -42.77
CA ALA A 104 -10.57 -7.94 -42.42
C ALA A 104 -10.29 -8.65 -41.09
N LYS A 105 -9.48 -9.72 -41.15
CA LYS A 105 -8.76 -10.29 -40.00
C LYS A 105 -7.62 -9.33 -39.62
N VAL A 106 -7.51 -9.04 -38.32
CA VAL A 106 -6.48 -8.18 -37.73
C VAL A 106 -5.08 -8.77 -37.96
N LEU A 107 -4.18 -7.94 -38.47
CA LEU A 107 -2.76 -8.24 -38.63
C LEU A 107 -2.10 -8.25 -37.25
N GLN A 108 -1.66 -9.42 -36.78
CA GLN A 108 -0.95 -9.58 -35.52
C GLN A 108 0.40 -8.84 -35.55
N LYS A 109 0.59 -7.87 -34.64
CA LYS A 109 1.92 -7.44 -34.20
C LYS A 109 2.58 -8.60 -33.46
N GLN A 110 3.88 -8.80 -33.64
CA GLN A 110 4.63 -9.88 -33.00
C GLN A 110 4.37 -9.93 -31.49
N PRO A 111 4.03 -11.11 -30.95
CA PRO A 111 3.64 -11.25 -29.55
C PRO A 111 4.85 -11.11 -28.61
N LEU A 112 4.58 -10.57 -27.42
CA LEU A 112 5.45 -10.49 -26.24
C LEU A 112 6.15 -11.82 -25.89
N MET A 113 5.62 -12.94 -26.39
CA MET A 113 6.19 -14.28 -26.37
C MET A 113 7.63 -14.36 -26.91
N ALA A 114 8.02 -13.55 -27.90
CA ALA A 114 9.40 -13.57 -28.43
C ALA A 114 10.43 -12.93 -27.46
N LYS A 115 10.02 -11.94 -26.65
CA LYS A 115 10.84 -11.40 -25.56
C LYS A 115 10.87 -12.32 -24.33
N LEU A 116 9.76 -13.01 -24.06
CA LEU A 116 9.66 -14.03 -23.01
C LEU A 116 10.47 -15.29 -23.37
N ALA A 117 10.56 -15.68 -24.63
CA ALA A 117 11.38 -16.81 -25.09
C ALA A 117 12.89 -16.55 -24.94
N ALA A 118 13.35 -15.31 -25.17
CA ALA A 118 14.74 -14.92 -24.91
C ALA A 118 15.07 -14.95 -23.39
N TYR A 119 14.11 -14.62 -22.53
CA TYR A 119 14.25 -14.73 -21.08
C TYR A 119 14.17 -16.19 -20.59
N ALA A 120 13.33 -17.02 -21.22
CA ALA A 120 13.25 -18.46 -20.96
C ALA A 120 14.49 -19.21 -21.44
N GLN A 121 15.14 -18.79 -22.54
CA GLN A 121 16.43 -19.33 -22.98
C GLN A 121 17.57 -18.94 -22.04
N TYR A 122 17.53 -17.74 -21.44
CA TYR A 122 18.47 -17.32 -20.39
C TYR A 122 18.29 -18.16 -19.10
N GLN A 123 17.05 -18.50 -18.73
CA GLN A 123 16.77 -19.41 -17.61
C GLN A 123 17.13 -20.88 -17.90
N ALA A 124 16.94 -21.36 -19.13
CA ALA A 124 17.32 -22.71 -19.56
C ALA A 124 18.85 -22.91 -19.59
N ASN A 125 19.63 -21.87 -19.90
CA ASN A 125 21.09 -21.91 -19.82
C ASN A 125 21.63 -21.99 -18.38
N GLN A 126 20.86 -21.60 -17.36
CA GLN A 126 21.21 -21.84 -15.95
C GLN A 126 20.89 -23.28 -15.48
N GLN A 127 19.95 -23.97 -16.13
CA GLN A 127 19.56 -25.34 -15.76
C GLN A 127 20.47 -26.44 -16.32
N ASN A 128 21.28 -26.17 -17.34
CA ASN A 128 22.20 -27.17 -17.93
C ASN A 128 23.58 -27.26 -17.24
N GLN A 129 23.81 -26.55 -16.13
CA GLN A 129 24.97 -26.77 -15.24
C GLN A 129 24.63 -27.52 -13.94
N ALA A 130 23.46 -28.16 -13.87
CA ALA A 130 23.01 -28.92 -12.70
C ALA A 130 23.22 -30.44 -12.81
N LYS A 131 24.34 -30.89 -13.40
CA LYS A 131 24.82 -32.27 -13.23
C LYS A 131 26.28 -32.24 -12.78
N SER A 132 26.49 -32.66 -11.54
CA SER A 132 27.75 -32.65 -10.77
C SER A 132 28.13 -31.32 -10.12
N LYS A 133 27.33 -30.89 -9.14
CA LYS A 133 27.84 -30.10 -8.02
C LYS A 133 27.32 -30.70 -6.72
N THR A 134 28.24 -31.15 -5.89
CA THR A 134 28.06 -31.32 -4.45
C THR A 134 27.24 -30.15 -3.92
N VAL A 135 26.15 -30.43 -3.22
CA VAL A 135 25.34 -29.40 -2.56
C VAL A 135 26.19 -28.82 -1.44
N VAL A 136 26.93 -27.76 -1.76
CA VAL A 136 27.48 -26.85 -0.75
C VAL A 136 26.28 -26.05 -0.25
N PRO A 137 25.97 -26.06 1.06
CA PRO A 137 24.93 -25.19 1.60
C PRO A 137 25.28 -23.75 1.21
N VAL A 138 24.38 -23.07 0.52
CA VAL A 138 24.53 -21.62 0.34
C VAL A 138 24.25 -21.03 1.71
N GLU A 139 25.29 -20.61 2.42
CA GLU A 139 25.13 -19.83 3.64
C GLU A 139 24.31 -18.57 3.30
N GLY A 140 23.20 -18.38 4.01
CA GLY A 140 22.37 -17.19 3.85
C GLY A 140 23.12 -15.94 4.28
N PHE A 141 22.58 -14.76 3.95
CA PHE A 141 23.13 -13.50 4.44
C PHE A 141 23.00 -13.40 5.97
N ASP A 142 24.11 -13.11 6.65
CA ASP A 142 24.19 -12.93 8.11
C ASP A 142 24.47 -11.46 8.46
N TRP A 143 23.51 -10.81 9.11
CA TRP A 143 23.63 -9.42 9.55
C TRP A 143 24.75 -9.21 10.57
N GLY A 144 24.94 -10.16 11.49
CA GLY A 144 25.93 -10.05 12.54
C GLY A 144 27.35 -10.03 11.98
N HIS A 145 27.65 -10.97 11.07
CA HIS A 145 28.92 -10.99 10.36
C HIS A 145 29.10 -9.72 9.51
N TYR A 146 28.08 -9.32 8.75
CA TYR A 146 28.14 -8.13 7.90
C TYR A 146 28.41 -6.84 8.71
N VAL A 147 27.72 -6.64 9.84
CA VAL A 147 27.88 -5.46 10.70
C VAL A 147 29.26 -5.46 11.38
N SER A 148 29.69 -6.60 11.92
CA SER A 148 30.99 -6.71 12.59
C SER A 148 32.16 -6.52 11.64
N SER A 149 32.15 -7.19 10.48
CA SER A 149 33.27 -7.15 9.52
C SER A 149 33.45 -5.79 8.84
N ASN A 150 32.40 -4.97 8.78
CA ASN A 150 32.42 -3.65 8.16
C ASN A 150 32.35 -2.49 9.18
N ASN A 151 32.35 -2.79 10.48
CA ASN A 151 32.19 -1.81 11.57
C ASN A 151 30.99 -0.86 11.37
N LEU A 152 29.84 -1.43 10.98
CA LEU A 152 28.64 -0.66 10.68
C LEU A 152 27.82 -0.39 11.95
N VAL A 153 26.91 0.58 11.83
CA VAL A 153 25.91 0.93 12.84
C VAL A 153 24.54 0.80 12.21
N GLY A 154 23.69 -0.05 12.79
CA GLY A 154 22.30 -0.18 12.38
C GLY A 154 21.47 0.98 12.92
N ALA A 155 20.49 1.45 12.14
CA ALA A 155 19.48 2.38 12.66
C ALA A 155 18.68 1.69 13.78
N PRO A 156 18.46 2.35 14.94
CA PRO A 156 17.78 1.74 16.07
C PRO A 156 16.29 1.51 15.76
N VAL A 157 15.70 0.52 16.43
CA VAL A 157 14.28 0.17 16.28
C VAL A 157 13.34 1.36 16.52
N SER A 158 13.72 2.27 17.44
CA SER A 158 12.97 3.50 17.73
C SER A 158 12.84 4.48 16.57
N CYS A 159 13.68 4.37 15.52
CA CYS A 159 13.52 5.14 14.29
C CYS A 159 12.31 4.67 13.45
N PHE A 160 11.80 3.45 13.69
CA PHE A 160 10.78 2.81 12.87
C PHE A 160 9.48 2.64 13.65
N LYS A 161 8.60 3.65 13.60
CA LYS A 161 7.32 3.62 14.35
C LYS A 161 6.36 2.48 13.97
N HIS A 162 6.54 1.89 12.78
CA HIS A 162 5.62 0.91 12.21
C HIS A 162 6.05 -0.55 12.45
N VAL A 163 7.25 -0.80 12.97
CA VAL A 163 7.75 -2.16 13.20
C VAL A 163 7.35 -2.67 14.58
N PRO A 164 7.32 -4.00 14.79
CA PRO A 164 7.14 -4.59 16.11
C PRO A 164 8.10 -3.96 17.13
N MET A 165 7.58 -3.68 18.32
CA MET A 165 8.30 -3.01 19.42
C MET A 165 8.80 -1.57 19.16
N GLY A 166 8.46 -0.94 18.02
CA GLY A 166 8.92 0.41 17.65
C GLY A 166 8.65 1.51 18.68
N THR A 167 7.56 1.39 19.45
CA THR A 167 7.15 2.36 20.48
C THR A 167 7.48 1.95 21.91
N CYS A 168 8.04 0.77 22.12
CA CYS A 168 8.36 0.21 23.44
C CYS A 168 9.79 -0.35 23.52
N TRP A 169 10.71 0.23 22.74
CA TRP A 169 12.14 -0.15 22.70
C TRP A 169 13.02 0.59 23.72
N GLY A 170 12.48 1.59 24.43
CA GLY A 170 13.28 2.52 25.25
C GLY A 170 14.11 1.88 26.38
N ASP A 171 13.67 0.73 26.89
CA ASP A 171 14.35 0.01 27.97
C ASP A 171 15.48 -0.92 27.48
N ILE A 172 15.64 -1.06 26.16
CA ILE A 172 16.60 -1.96 25.53
C ILE A 172 17.87 -1.20 25.17
N ALA A 173 18.94 -1.45 25.90
CA ALA A 173 20.23 -0.77 25.75
C ALA A 173 21.41 -1.70 26.03
N GLU A 174 22.61 -1.24 25.70
CA GLU A 174 23.85 -1.89 26.10
C GLU A 174 23.91 -2.03 27.63
N GLY A 175 24.47 -3.15 28.09
CA GLY A 175 24.53 -3.50 29.50
C GLY A 175 23.27 -4.13 30.08
N VAL A 176 22.14 -4.17 29.35
CA VAL A 176 20.97 -4.95 29.79
C VAL A 176 21.35 -6.44 29.87
N ARG A 177 20.91 -7.10 30.94
CA ARG A 177 21.12 -8.53 31.20
C ARG A 177 19.88 -9.32 30.83
N VAL A 178 20.10 -10.48 30.23
CA VAL A 178 19.07 -11.40 29.76
C VAL A 178 19.43 -12.84 30.09
N GLU A 179 18.41 -13.66 30.28
CA GLU A 179 18.53 -15.12 30.31
C GLU A 179 18.31 -15.67 28.92
N VAL A 180 19.28 -16.44 28.42
CA VAL A 180 19.31 -16.95 27.05
C VAL A 180 19.76 -18.42 27.03
N PRO A 181 19.43 -19.21 25.99
CA PRO A 181 19.87 -20.59 25.89
C PRO A 181 21.39 -20.67 25.89
N ASN A 182 21.97 -21.49 26.76
CA ASN A 182 23.41 -21.72 26.79
C ASN A 182 23.79 -22.76 25.72
N THR A 183 24.31 -22.26 24.61
CA THR A 183 24.80 -23.06 23.46
C THR A 183 26.15 -23.72 23.71
N ASP A 184 26.90 -23.28 24.73
CA ASP A 184 28.18 -23.84 25.14
C ASP A 184 27.99 -24.77 26.35
N SER A 185 27.13 -25.77 26.21
CA SER A 185 26.81 -26.75 27.25
C SER A 185 26.98 -28.17 26.74
N SER A 186 27.48 -29.07 27.58
CA SER A 186 27.49 -30.52 27.32
C SER A 186 26.25 -31.23 27.87
N VAL A 187 25.31 -30.48 28.46
CA VAL A 187 24.06 -31.03 28.99
C VAL A 187 23.10 -31.28 27.80
N PRO A 188 22.49 -32.47 27.67
CA PRO A 188 21.64 -32.81 26.53
C PRO A 188 20.29 -32.07 26.53
N THR A 189 19.88 -31.53 27.68
CA THR A 189 18.66 -30.73 27.81
C THR A 189 18.95 -29.25 27.61
N LYS A 190 17.93 -28.50 27.17
CA LYS A 190 18.03 -27.05 27.02
C LYS A 190 18.23 -26.40 28.39
N VAL A 191 19.39 -25.76 28.55
CA VAL A 191 19.79 -25.02 29.75
C VAL A 191 20.05 -23.56 29.38
N TYR A 192 20.07 -22.68 30.38
CA TYR A 192 20.17 -21.24 30.17
C TYR A 192 21.39 -20.67 30.89
N TRP A 193 21.83 -19.49 30.47
CA TRP A 193 22.79 -18.68 31.19
C TRP A 193 22.48 -17.20 31.05
N ILE A 194 23.12 -16.36 31.87
CA ILE A 194 22.99 -14.92 31.78
C ILE A 194 23.93 -14.40 30.68
N ALA A 195 23.41 -13.54 29.82
CA ALA A 195 24.20 -12.75 28.89
C ALA A 195 23.91 -11.25 29.03
N SER A 196 24.87 -10.45 28.63
CA SER A 196 24.79 -8.99 28.59
C SER A 196 24.78 -8.50 27.14
N ILE A 197 24.00 -7.47 26.85
CA ILE A 197 24.03 -6.79 25.55
C ILE A 197 25.31 -5.95 25.48
N ILE A 198 26.24 -6.31 24.59
CA ILE A 198 27.50 -5.57 24.38
C ILE A 198 27.31 -4.47 23.33
N LYS A 199 26.57 -4.79 22.28
CA LYS A 199 26.11 -3.88 21.22
C LYS A 199 24.72 -4.35 20.84
N LEU A 200 23.79 -3.50 20.43
CA LEU A 200 22.45 -3.98 20.06
C LEU A 200 22.49 -4.76 18.72
N ALA A 201 22.29 -6.08 18.65
CA ALA A 201 22.01 -7.10 19.70
C ALA A 201 23.03 -8.26 19.70
N LEU A 202 24.32 -7.91 19.77
CA LEU A 202 25.45 -8.76 20.15
C LEU A 202 25.47 -9.00 21.67
N LEU A 203 25.53 -10.27 22.06
CA LEU A 203 25.47 -10.72 23.44
C LEU A 203 26.78 -11.40 23.86
N ARG A 204 27.13 -11.23 25.14
CA ARG A 204 28.22 -11.93 25.81
C ARG A 204 27.75 -12.58 27.09
N TYR A 205 28.05 -13.86 27.26
CA TYR A 205 27.76 -14.58 28.50
C TYR A 205 28.49 -13.96 29.69
N GLU A 206 27.81 -13.86 30.84
CA GLU A 206 28.43 -13.42 32.09
C GLU A 206 29.56 -14.36 32.49
N GLY A 207 30.72 -13.78 32.86
CA GLY A 207 31.96 -14.49 33.22
C GLY A 207 32.99 -14.62 32.09
N PHE A 208 32.67 -14.14 30.88
CA PHE A 208 33.69 -13.91 29.85
C PHE A 208 34.42 -12.57 30.00
N ASP A 209 33.83 -11.61 30.71
CA ASP A 209 34.39 -10.28 30.94
C ASP A 209 34.79 -9.60 29.61
N ASP A 210 36.08 -9.35 29.37
CA ASP A 210 36.57 -8.71 28.14
C ASP A 210 36.76 -9.70 26.96
N ASP A 211 36.61 -11.00 27.20
CA ASP A 211 36.79 -12.05 26.18
C ASP A 211 35.60 -12.09 25.21
N SER A 212 35.82 -11.60 23.99
CA SER A 212 34.81 -11.59 22.91
C SER A 212 34.76 -12.88 22.08
N SER A 213 35.55 -13.91 22.41
CA SER A 213 35.70 -15.12 21.58
C SER A 213 34.42 -15.95 21.44
N ARG A 214 33.45 -15.73 22.34
CA ARG A 214 32.14 -16.40 22.35
C ARG A 214 30.97 -15.41 22.30
N ASP A 215 31.21 -14.20 21.83
CA ASP A 215 30.12 -13.27 21.54
C ASP A 215 29.23 -13.82 20.43
N PHE A 216 27.92 -13.61 20.54
CA PHE A 216 26.97 -14.10 19.56
C PHE A 216 25.85 -13.10 19.32
N TRP A 217 25.42 -13.02 18.07
CA TRP A 217 24.28 -12.21 17.68
C TRP A 217 22.97 -12.94 17.99
N CYS A 218 21.97 -12.20 18.48
CA CYS A 218 20.64 -12.76 18.69
C CYS A 218 19.56 -11.73 18.40
N ASN A 219 18.42 -12.20 17.89
CA ASN A 219 17.21 -11.39 17.86
C ASN A 219 16.59 -11.38 19.27
N LEU A 220 16.47 -10.20 19.87
CA LEU A 220 15.94 -10.06 21.24
C LEU A 220 14.44 -10.37 21.34
N CYS A 221 13.71 -10.35 20.23
CA CYS A 221 12.26 -10.56 20.19
C CYS A 221 11.86 -12.01 19.87
N VAL A 222 12.69 -12.98 20.26
CA VAL A 222 12.38 -14.42 20.13
C VAL A 222 11.92 -15.02 21.46
N PRO A 223 11.11 -16.10 21.45
CA PRO A 223 10.58 -16.70 22.68
C PRO A 223 11.62 -17.19 23.68
N GLU A 224 12.86 -17.38 23.26
CA GLU A 224 13.97 -17.89 24.08
C GLU A 224 14.71 -16.81 24.89
N ILE A 225 14.39 -15.54 24.68
CA ILE A 225 15.02 -14.42 25.39
C ILE A 225 14.13 -14.01 26.55
N HIS A 226 14.70 -14.01 27.75
CA HIS A 226 13.94 -13.81 28.98
C HIS A 226 14.59 -12.76 29.89
N PRO A 227 13.79 -12.06 30.72
CA PRO A 227 14.33 -11.26 31.79
C PRO A 227 15.03 -12.13 32.85
N VAL A 228 16.04 -11.57 33.51
CA VAL A 228 16.70 -12.18 34.67
C VAL A 228 15.65 -12.49 35.76
N GLY A 229 15.68 -13.73 36.26
CA GLY A 229 14.72 -14.28 37.22
C GLY A 229 13.73 -15.27 36.59
N TRP A 230 13.58 -15.29 35.27
CA TRP A 230 12.65 -16.18 34.58
C TRP A 230 12.95 -17.66 34.83
N CYS A 231 14.22 -18.07 34.77
CA CYS A 231 14.68 -19.44 35.01
C CYS A 231 14.29 -19.93 36.40
N ALA A 232 14.52 -19.09 37.42
CA ALA A 232 14.15 -19.40 38.80
C ALA A 232 12.64 -19.56 38.95
N SER A 233 11.85 -18.67 38.34
CA SER A 233 10.37 -18.75 38.37
C SER A 233 9.79 -19.92 37.58
N SER A 234 10.48 -20.35 36.51
CA SER A 234 10.02 -21.39 35.58
C SER A 234 10.63 -22.77 35.86
N GLY A 235 11.43 -22.90 36.93
CA GLY A 235 12.11 -24.15 37.28
C GLY A 235 13.14 -24.61 36.25
N LYS A 236 13.75 -23.68 35.49
CA LYS A 236 14.81 -23.98 34.52
C LYS A 236 16.19 -23.72 35.14
N PRO A 237 17.19 -24.58 34.90
CA PRO A 237 18.50 -24.41 35.50
C PRO A 237 19.35 -23.38 34.74
N LEU A 238 20.04 -22.52 35.50
CA LEU A 238 21.17 -21.74 35.01
C LEU A 238 22.43 -22.58 35.10
N VAL A 239 23.06 -22.85 33.95
CA VAL A 239 24.28 -23.66 33.84
C VAL A 239 25.38 -22.83 33.19
N PRO A 240 26.55 -22.65 33.82
CA PRO A 240 27.64 -21.85 33.26
C PRO A 240 28.14 -22.46 31.93
N PRO A 241 28.55 -21.63 30.95
CA PRO A 241 29.19 -22.09 29.74
C PRO A 241 30.41 -22.95 30.04
N LYS A 242 30.56 -24.06 29.31
CA LYS A 242 31.63 -25.04 29.47
C LYS A 242 33.01 -24.38 29.40
N SER A 243 33.17 -23.38 28.55
CA SER A 243 34.43 -22.64 28.35
C SER A 243 34.87 -21.86 29.58
N ILE A 244 33.93 -21.48 30.47
CA ILE A 244 34.25 -20.72 31.68
C ILE A 244 33.94 -21.47 32.98
N GLN A 245 33.41 -22.70 32.92
CA GLN A 245 32.90 -23.43 34.09
C GLN A 245 33.89 -23.55 35.27
N HIS A 246 35.19 -23.52 34.99
CA HIS A 246 36.27 -23.60 35.98
C HIS A 246 36.83 -22.23 36.42
N LYS A 247 36.41 -21.11 35.81
CA LYS A 247 36.86 -19.75 36.17
C LYS A 247 36.34 -19.29 37.54
N CYS A 248 35.22 -19.87 38.01
CA CYS A 248 34.62 -19.52 39.29
C CYS A 248 34.21 -20.79 40.06
N THR A 249 34.46 -20.79 41.36
CA THR A 249 34.07 -21.88 42.27
C THR A 249 32.67 -21.70 42.84
N ASN A 250 32.21 -20.45 43.00
CA ASN A 250 30.89 -20.12 43.53
C ASN A 250 30.10 -19.21 42.57
N TRP A 251 29.53 -19.83 41.54
CA TRP A 251 28.72 -19.15 40.52
C TRP A 251 27.51 -18.40 41.11
N LYS A 252 26.95 -18.87 42.22
CA LYS A 252 25.83 -18.18 42.89
C LYS A 252 26.28 -16.82 43.42
N SER A 253 27.39 -16.77 44.16
CA SER A 253 27.93 -15.52 44.69
C SER A 253 28.40 -14.58 43.57
N PHE A 254 29.00 -15.14 42.51
CA PHE A 254 29.36 -14.39 41.32
C PHE A 254 28.15 -13.71 40.68
N LEU A 255 27.07 -14.45 40.40
CA LEU A 255 25.86 -13.91 39.80
C LEU A 255 25.17 -12.90 40.72
N VAL A 256 25.09 -13.13 42.03
CA VAL A 256 24.56 -12.13 42.98
C VAL A 256 25.31 -10.81 42.86
N THR A 257 26.64 -10.86 42.78
CA THR A 257 27.47 -9.66 42.66
C THR A 257 27.24 -8.94 41.33
N ARG A 258 27.16 -9.69 40.22
CA ARG A 258 26.98 -9.13 38.86
C ARG A 258 25.57 -8.60 38.59
N LEU A 259 24.56 -9.21 39.19
CA LEU A 259 23.15 -8.90 38.92
C LEU A 259 22.56 -7.87 39.89
N THR A 260 23.20 -7.64 41.03
CA THR A 260 22.73 -6.61 41.99
C THR A 260 22.80 -5.23 41.33
N GLY A 261 21.64 -4.59 41.17
CA GLY A 261 21.52 -3.27 40.52
C GLY A 261 21.61 -3.30 38.99
N ALA A 262 21.76 -4.47 38.37
CA ALA A 262 21.81 -4.60 36.92
C ALA A 262 20.40 -4.42 36.31
N LYS A 263 20.34 -3.79 35.14
CA LYS A 263 19.10 -3.70 34.35
C LYS A 263 18.84 -5.01 33.63
N THR A 264 17.57 -5.38 33.53
CA THR A 264 17.08 -6.53 32.75
C THR A 264 15.90 -6.08 31.87
N LEU A 265 15.44 -6.94 30.97
CA LEU A 265 14.21 -6.73 30.22
C LEU A 265 13.01 -6.48 31.15
N PRO A 266 12.05 -5.65 30.74
CA PRO A 266 10.77 -5.50 31.44
C PRO A 266 10.05 -6.84 31.61
N PRO A 267 9.32 -7.07 32.72
CA PRO A 267 8.57 -8.32 32.94
C PRO A 267 7.50 -8.61 31.87
N ASP A 268 6.95 -7.56 31.26
CA ASP A 268 5.94 -7.64 30.21
C ASP A 268 6.54 -7.65 28.79
N PHE A 269 7.87 -7.70 28.65
CA PHE A 269 8.56 -7.61 27.36
C PHE A 269 8.10 -8.70 26.38
N SER A 270 8.04 -9.97 26.82
CA SER A 270 7.58 -11.07 25.96
C SER A 270 6.13 -10.88 25.51
N THR A 271 5.27 -10.37 26.39
CA THR A 271 3.87 -10.10 26.09
C THR A 271 3.76 -8.98 25.04
N LYS A 272 4.48 -7.87 25.24
CA LYS A 272 4.56 -6.76 24.27
C LYS A 272 5.06 -7.22 22.91
N VAL A 273 6.08 -8.09 22.87
CA VAL A 273 6.58 -8.68 21.62
C VAL A 273 5.46 -9.45 20.91
N GLN A 274 4.76 -10.34 21.61
CA GLN A 274 3.65 -11.10 21.02
C GLN A 274 2.49 -10.22 20.55
N GLU A 275 2.08 -9.25 21.36
CA GLU A 275 1.03 -8.28 21.00
C GLU A 275 1.41 -7.45 19.78
N SER A 276 2.66 -7.00 19.69
CA SER A 276 3.15 -6.20 18.55
C SER A 276 3.19 -6.97 17.23
N MET A 277 3.10 -8.30 17.28
CA MET A 277 3.01 -9.17 16.10
C MET A 277 1.57 -9.56 15.74
N GLN A 278 0.57 -9.00 16.41
CA GLN A 278 -0.84 -9.21 16.06
C GLN A 278 -1.31 -8.17 15.04
N TYR A 279 -1.48 -8.62 13.81
CA TYR A 279 -1.88 -7.75 12.69
C TYR A 279 -3.39 -7.80 12.48
N PRO A 280 -4.11 -6.66 12.50
CA PRO A 280 -5.58 -6.65 12.43
C PRO A 280 -6.16 -6.98 11.05
N ILE A 281 -5.47 -6.63 9.96
CA ILE A 281 -5.86 -7.07 8.60
C ILE A 281 -5.50 -8.55 8.44
N LYS A 282 -6.46 -9.37 8.01
CA LYS A 282 -6.35 -10.83 7.91
C LYS A 282 -6.46 -11.33 6.47
N LYS A 283 -6.02 -12.57 6.25
CA LYS A 283 -6.23 -13.29 5.00
C LYS A 283 -7.73 -13.31 4.65
N LEU A 284 -8.03 -13.32 3.35
CA LEU A 284 -9.39 -13.28 2.77
C LEU A 284 -10.11 -11.93 2.92
N MET A 285 -9.47 -10.92 3.52
CA MET A 285 -10.00 -9.56 3.49
C MET A 285 -9.83 -8.92 2.10
N ARG A 286 -10.81 -8.13 1.68
CA ARG A 286 -10.81 -7.39 0.42
C ARG A 286 -10.48 -5.92 0.68
N VAL A 287 -9.63 -5.35 -0.17
CA VAL A 287 -9.20 -3.95 -0.11
C VAL A 287 -9.22 -3.32 -1.50
N GLU A 288 -9.40 -2.01 -1.58
CA GLU A 288 -9.08 -1.24 -2.80
C GLU A 288 -7.60 -0.88 -2.77
N VAL A 289 -6.90 -1.06 -3.89
CA VAL A 289 -5.49 -0.72 -4.03
C VAL A 289 -5.22 -0.13 -5.42
N VAL A 290 -4.22 0.75 -5.53
CA VAL A 290 -3.80 1.30 -6.83
C VAL A 290 -3.53 0.21 -7.86
N ASP A 291 -3.96 0.43 -9.09
CA ASP A 291 -3.64 -0.44 -10.22
C ASP A 291 -2.22 -0.11 -10.71
N LYS A 292 -1.26 -1.01 -10.45
CA LYS A 292 0.15 -0.81 -10.83
C LYS A 292 0.39 -0.62 -12.33
N THR A 293 -0.60 -0.96 -13.17
CA THR A 293 -0.53 -0.74 -14.63
C THR A 293 -1.25 0.53 -15.09
N HIS A 294 -2.10 1.11 -14.23
CA HIS A 294 -2.91 2.30 -14.51
C HIS A 294 -3.08 3.13 -13.23
N LEU A 295 -2.10 3.99 -12.92
CA LEU A 295 -2.01 4.70 -11.64
C LEU A 295 -3.23 5.60 -11.35
N CYS A 296 -3.95 6.04 -12.39
CA CYS A 296 -5.12 6.91 -12.22
C CYS A 296 -6.32 6.24 -11.57
N ARG A 297 -6.28 4.93 -11.29
CA ARG A 297 -7.39 4.16 -10.74
C ARG A 297 -6.96 3.14 -9.69
N THR A 298 -7.93 2.72 -8.88
CA THR A 298 -7.82 1.56 -8.01
C THR A 298 -8.50 0.33 -8.62
N ARG A 299 -8.23 -0.84 -8.07
CA ARG A 299 -8.96 -2.08 -8.29
C ARG A 299 -8.99 -2.89 -6.99
N VAL A 300 -9.91 -3.85 -6.89
CA VAL A 300 -10.06 -4.67 -5.68
C VAL A 300 -8.99 -5.76 -5.67
N ALA A 301 -8.40 -5.98 -4.49
CA ALA A 301 -7.47 -7.08 -4.24
C ALA A 301 -7.83 -7.82 -2.95
N LEU A 302 -7.47 -9.10 -2.92
CA LEU A 302 -7.62 -10.00 -1.78
C LEU A 302 -6.30 -10.10 -1.01
N VAL A 303 -6.37 -10.04 0.31
CA VAL A 303 -5.23 -10.34 1.18
C VAL A 303 -4.98 -11.84 1.17
N GLU A 304 -3.88 -12.27 0.55
CA GLU A 304 -3.49 -13.67 0.45
C GLU A 304 -2.52 -14.09 1.57
N GLN A 305 -1.63 -13.19 1.98
CA GLN A 305 -0.66 -13.43 3.05
C GLN A 305 -0.44 -12.18 3.90
N VAL A 306 -0.14 -12.40 5.18
CA VAL A 306 0.25 -11.36 6.15
C VAL A 306 1.53 -11.81 6.84
N ILE A 307 2.62 -11.08 6.63
CA ILE A 307 3.94 -11.39 7.18
C ILE A 307 4.55 -10.11 7.76
N GLY A 308 4.70 -10.02 9.08
CA GLY A 308 5.33 -8.86 9.70
C GLY A 308 4.61 -7.53 9.41
N GLY A 309 3.26 -7.54 9.33
CA GLY A 309 2.46 -6.37 8.94
C GLY A 309 2.46 -6.07 7.43
N ARG A 310 3.26 -6.79 6.64
CA ARG A 310 3.25 -6.71 5.18
C ARG A 310 2.15 -7.61 4.61
N LEU A 311 1.40 -7.07 3.67
CA LEU A 311 0.32 -7.73 2.97
C LEU A 311 0.81 -8.14 1.59
N ARG A 312 0.60 -9.41 1.24
CA ARG A 312 0.57 -9.85 -0.16
C ARG A 312 -0.86 -9.77 -0.65
N LEU A 313 -1.12 -8.84 -1.55
CA LEU A 313 -2.42 -8.66 -2.17
C LEU A 313 -2.42 -9.32 -3.54
N VAL A 314 -3.48 -10.05 -3.88
CA VAL A 314 -3.69 -10.60 -5.22
C VAL A 314 -4.94 -9.93 -5.78
N TYR A 315 -4.85 -9.33 -6.97
CA TYR A 315 -6.01 -8.67 -7.55
C TYR A 315 -7.12 -9.69 -7.88
N GLU A 316 -8.40 -9.32 -7.70
CA GLU A 316 -9.53 -10.26 -7.81
C GLU A 316 -9.64 -10.94 -9.17
N GLU A 317 -9.30 -10.24 -10.25
CA GLU A 317 -9.34 -10.76 -11.61
C GLU A 317 -8.05 -11.48 -12.05
N SER A 318 -7.10 -11.70 -11.13
CA SER A 318 -5.93 -12.52 -11.39
C SER A 318 -6.33 -14.00 -11.45
N GLU A 319 -6.11 -14.66 -12.59
CA GLU A 319 -6.48 -16.08 -12.76
C GLU A 319 -5.49 -17.05 -12.07
N ASP A 320 -4.19 -16.71 -12.08
CA ASP A 320 -3.10 -17.57 -11.60
C ASP A 320 -2.46 -17.10 -10.28
N GLY A 321 -3.00 -16.03 -9.69
CA GLY A 321 -2.48 -15.40 -8.47
C GLY A 321 -1.08 -14.78 -8.58
N THR A 322 -0.56 -14.60 -9.81
CA THR A 322 0.75 -13.97 -10.04
C THR A 322 0.67 -12.45 -10.17
N ASP A 323 -0.51 -11.90 -10.50
CA ASP A 323 -0.76 -10.46 -10.51
C ASP A 323 -0.96 -9.97 -9.07
N ASP A 324 0.15 -9.88 -8.34
CA ASP A 324 0.18 -9.51 -6.92
C ASP A 324 0.76 -8.12 -6.66
N PHE A 325 0.59 -7.66 -5.43
CA PHE A 325 1.03 -6.36 -4.94
C PHE A 325 1.43 -6.47 -3.46
N TRP A 326 2.68 -6.13 -3.15
CA TRP A 326 3.18 -6.13 -1.77
C TRP A 326 3.17 -4.73 -1.18
N CYS A 327 2.60 -4.58 0.01
CA CYS A 327 2.64 -3.32 0.75
C CYS A 327 2.56 -3.55 2.26
N HIS A 328 2.83 -2.52 3.07
CA HIS A 328 2.55 -2.56 4.50
C HIS A 328 1.04 -2.33 4.75
N MET A 329 0.49 -2.84 5.84
CA MET A 329 -0.92 -2.62 6.21
C MET A 329 -1.28 -1.16 6.51
N TYR A 330 -0.28 -0.30 6.71
CA TYR A 330 -0.44 1.16 6.84
C TYR A 330 -0.05 1.90 5.56
N SER A 331 0.06 1.19 4.43
CA SER A 331 0.35 1.81 3.14
C SER A 331 -0.73 2.82 2.77
N PRO A 332 -0.37 4.03 2.28
CA PRO A 332 -1.34 4.99 1.78
C PRO A 332 -1.97 4.57 0.44
N LEU A 333 -1.53 3.45 -0.14
CA LEU A 333 -2.00 2.94 -1.43
C LEU A 333 -3.18 1.96 -1.30
N ILE A 334 -3.54 1.59 -0.07
CA ILE A 334 -4.65 0.66 0.21
C ILE A 334 -5.76 1.37 0.97
N HIS A 335 -7.01 1.03 0.64
CA HIS A 335 -8.20 1.65 1.18
C HIS A 335 -9.31 0.62 1.39
N CYS A 336 -10.30 0.97 2.21
CA CYS A 336 -11.51 0.16 2.35
C CYS A 336 -12.35 0.16 1.06
N ILE A 337 -13.16 -0.89 0.89
CA ILE A 337 -14.08 -1.00 -0.26
C ILE A 337 -15.05 0.20 -0.26
N GLY A 338 -15.18 0.85 -1.41
CA GLY A 338 -16.03 2.03 -1.60
C GLY A 338 -15.30 3.38 -1.48
N TRP A 339 -14.05 3.39 -1.00
CA TRP A 339 -13.27 4.63 -0.81
C TRP A 339 -13.10 5.41 -2.12
N SER A 340 -12.78 4.74 -3.22
CA SER A 340 -12.57 5.44 -4.50
C SER A 340 -13.84 6.15 -4.96
N ARG A 341 -15.01 5.54 -4.72
CA ARG A 341 -16.30 6.14 -5.02
C ARG A 341 -16.58 7.34 -4.11
N SER A 342 -16.29 7.24 -2.82
CA SER A 342 -16.59 8.33 -1.86
C SER A 342 -15.79 9.59 -2.15
N ILE A 343 -14.51 9.45 -2.53
CA ILE A 343 -13.65 10.61 -2.79
C ILE A 343 -13.65 11.08 -4.26
N GLY A 344 -14.25 10.31 -5.17
CA GLY A 344 -14.27 10.60 -6.60
C GLY A 344 -12.99 10.20 -7.35
N HIS A 345 -12.24 9.24 -6.81
CA HIS A 345 -11.12 8.59 -7.47
C HIS A 345 -11.61 7.54 -8.48
N ARG A 346 -10.90 7.35 -9.59
CA ARG A 346 -11.32 6.34 -10.58
C ARG A 346 -11.10 4.94 -10.01
N PHE A 347 -11.96 3.99 -10.37
CA PHE A 347 -11.81 2.59 -9.97
C PHE A 347 -12.18 1.67 -11.12
N LYS A 348 -11.54 0.51 -11.21
CA LYS A 348 -11.89 -0.56 -12.14
C LYS A 348 -13.12 -1.29 -11.60
N ARG A 349 -14.15 -1.45 -12.43
CA ARG A 349 -15.32 -2.27 -12.05
C ARG A 349 -14.92 -3.73 -12.01
N SER A 350 -15.38 -4.42 -10.98
CA SER A 350 -15.28 -5.88 -10.91
C SER A 350 -16.43 -6.48 -11.72
N ASP A 351 -16.09 -7.27 -12.74
CA ASP A 351 -17.06 -8.10 -13.50
C ASP A 351 -17.26 -9.47 -12.84
N VAL A 352 -16.69 -9.67 -11.63
CA VAL A 352 -16.65 -10.96 -10.95
C VAL A 352 -17.98 -11.20 -10.22
N SER A 353 -18.91 -11.90 -10.87
CA SER A 353 -20.16 -12.39 -10.25
C SER A 353 -19.96 -13.49 -9.19
N LYS A 354 -18.72 -13.96 -8.99
CA LYS A 354 -18.38 -15.04 -8.06
C LYS A 354 -17.58 -14.50 -6.89
N LYS A 355 -18.26 -14.04 -5.83
CA LYS A 355 -17.59 -13.93 -4.53
C LYS A 355 -17.13 -15.33 -4.15
N ILE A 356 -15.83 -15.53 -3.95
CA ILE A 356 -15.32 -16.77 -3.40
C ILE A 356 -15.83 -16.85 -1.96
N GLU A 357 -16.30 -18.02 -1.56
CA GLU A 357 -16.87 -18.25 -0.23
C GLU A 357 -15.85 -17.89 0.87
N GLY A 358 -16.29 -17.13 1.88
CA GLY A 358 -15.44 -16.70 3.00
C GLY A 358 -14.68 -15.38 2.84
N GLN A 359 -14.79 -14.69 1.69
CA GLN A 359 -14.21 -13.35 1.53
C GLN A 359 -15.02 -12.27 2.27
N VAL A 360 -14.33 -11.36 2.95
CA VAL A 360 -14.95 -10.25 3.70
C VAL A 360 -14.29 -8.92 3.35
N ASP A 361 -15.03 -7.81 3.41
CA ASP A 361 -14.46 -6.49 3.16
C ASP A 361 -13.70 -6.02 4.41
N ALA A 362 -12.48 -5.49 4.24
CA ALA A 362 -11.75 -4.90 5.34
C ALA A 362 -12.47 -3.64 5.86
N ALA A 363 -12.72 -3.57 7.16
CA ALA A 363 -13.44 -2.45 7.75
C ALA A 363 -12.61 -1.15 7.71
N PRO A 364 -13.23 0.03 7.53
CA PRO A 364 -12.50 1.31 7.38
C PRO A 364 -11.55 1.66 8.54
N HIS A 365 -11.88 1.26 9.78
CA HIS A 365 -11.05 1.55 10.96
C HIS A 365 -9.73 0.76 11.01
N LEU A 366 -9.54 -0.22 10.12
CA LEU A 366 -8.30 -1.00 10.02
C LEU A 366 -7.20 -0.29 9.24
N PHE A 367 -7.56 0.75 8.48
CA PHE A 367 -6.65 1.50 7.63
C PHE A 367 -6.03 2.67 8.38
N LEU A 368 -4.87 3.14 7.91
CA LEU A 368 -4.21 4.30 8.49
C LEU A 368 -5.13 5.53 8.39
N LYS A 369 -5.49 6.09 9.55
CA LYS A 369 -6.28 7.33 9.59
C LYS A 369 -5.43 8.47 9.03
N VAL A 370 -5.91 9.04 7.94
CA VAL A 370 -5.32 10.24 7.34
C VAL A 370 -5.77 11.48 8.12
N LYS A 371 -4.88 12.48 8.21
CA LYS A 371 -5.15 13.71 8.96
C LYS A 371 -6.26 14.50 8.25
N ASP A 372 -7.27 14.91 9.01
CA ASP A 372 -8.33 15.77 8.52
C ASP A 372 -7.77 17.14 8.10
N VAL A 373 -8.23 17.65 6.97
CA VAL A 373 -7.81 18.93 6.40
C VAL A 373 -9.02 19.81 6.10
N ASP A 374 -8.89 21.11 6.35
CA ASP A 374 -9.93 22.08 6.02
C ASP A 374 -9.79 22.53 4.56
N GLN A 375 -10.79 22.18 3.74
CA GLN A 375 -10.87 22.54 2.33
C GLN A 375 -11.79 23.75 2.07
N SER A 376 -12.32 24.38 3.12
CA SER A 376 -13.26 25.50 2.98
C SER A 376 -12.57 26.84 2.70
N GLY A 377 -11.30 26.98 3.11
CA GLY A 377 -10.46 28.16 2.89
C GLY A 377 -9.67 28.11 1.58
N GLU A 378 -8.45 28.66 1.61
CA GLU A 378 -7.51 28.52 0.50
C GLU A 378 -7.08 27.06 0.36
N TRP A 379 -7.23 26.53 -0.85
CA TRP A 379 -6.95 25.13 -1.14
C TRP A 379 -6.26 24.96 -2.48
N PHE A 380 -5.70 23.76 -2.70
CA PHE A 380 -5.15 23.35 -3.99
C PHE A 380 -6.19 23.53 -5.11
N LYS A 381 -5.71 23.88 -6.31
CA LYS A 381 -6.53 24.06 -7.51
C LYS A 381 -5.88 23.33 -8.68
N ASP A 382 -6.72 22.89 -9.62
CA ASP A 382 -6.25 22.36 -10.90
C ASP A 382 -5.31 23.37 -11.59
N GLY A 383 -4.21 22.86 -12.15
CA GLY A 383 -3.16 23.63 -12.80
C GLY A 383 -2.05 24.14 -11.88
N MET A 384 -2.19 24.06 -10.55
CA MET A 384 -1.12 24.45 -9.63
C MET A 384 0.13 23.59 -9.81
N LYS A 385 1.30 24.23 -9.81
CA LYS A 385 2.62 23.58 -9.92
C LYS A 385 3.18 23.22 -8.56
N LEU A 386 3.87 22.09 -8.50
CA LEU A 386 4.57 21.60 -7.32
C LEU A 386 5.73 20.69 -7.72
N GLU A 387 6.48 20.20 -6.73
CA GLU A 387 7.47 19.15 -6.89
C GLU A 387 6.94 17.87 -6.24
N ALA A 388 7.12 16.71 -6.88
CA ALA A 388 6.60 15.44 -6.34
C ALA A 388 7.54 14.26 -6.64
N ILE A 389 7.59 13.29 -5.73
CA ILE A 389 8.27 12.01 -5.97
C ILE A 389 7.51 11.25 -7.06
N ASP A 390 8.20 10.78 -8.09
CA ASP A 390 7.60 9.97 -9.15
C ASP A 390 7.29 8.54 -8.63
N PRO A 391 6.01 8.10 -8.60
CA PRO A 391 5.66 6.75 -8.12
C PRO A 391 6.21 5.63 -9.00
N LEU A 392 6.59 5.90 -10.24
CA LEU A 392 7.24 4.94 -11.15
C LEU A 392 8.77 5.00 -11.07
N ASN A 393 9.33 6.05 -10.47
CA ASN A 393 10.76 6.22 -10.21
C ASN A 393 10.99 6.93 -8.88
N LEU A 394 10.96 6.17 -7.79
CA LEU A 394 11.08 6.68 -6.41
C LEU A 394 12.41 7.37 -6.09
N SER A 395 13.39 7.34 -7.01
CA SER A 395 14.67 8.04 -6.88
C SER A 395 14.63 9.49 -7.40
N ALA A 396 13.52 9.91 -8.02
CA ALA A 396 13.40 11.22 -8.66
C ALA A 396 12.28 12.06 -8.02
N ILE A 397 12.61 13.32 -7.73
CA ILE A 397 11.62 14.39 -7.53
C ILE A 397 11.48 15.13 -8.86
N CYS A 398 10.24 15.33 -9.30
CA CYS A 398 9.92 15.85 -10.62
C CYS A 398 9.05 17.10 -10.52
N VAL A 399 9.13 17.94 -11.55
CA VAL A 399 8.12 18.99 -11.79
C VAL A 399 6.76 18.34 -12.05
N ALA A 400 5.76 18.74 -11.27
CA ALA A 400 4.43 18.15 -11.29
C ALA A 400 3.31 19.19 -11.25
N THR A 401 2.12 18.76 -11.65
CA THR A 401 0.92 19.60 -11.71
C THR A 401 -0.24 18.93 -10.98
N VAL A 402 -0.98 19.69 -10.17
CA VAL A 402 -2.29 19.27 -9.66
C VAL A 402 -3.26 19.19 -10.84
N ARG A 403 -3.80 18.02 -11.11
CA ARG A 403 -4.73 17.75 -12.24
C ARG A 403 -6.17 17.62 -11.82
N LYS A 404 -6.42 17.24 -10.56
CA LYS A 404 -7.75 17.15 -10.00
C LYS A 404 -7.69 17.21 -8.48
N VAL A 405 -8.59 17.99 -7.88
CA VAL A 405 -8.83 17.98 -6.45
C VAL A 405 -9.97 17.01 -6.17
N LEU A 406 -9.75 16.06 -5.26
CA LEU A 406 -10.72 15.06 -4.81
C LEU A 406 -11.26 15.43 -3.42
N ALA A 407 -12.26 14.69 -2.94
CA ALA A 407 -12.71 14.87 -1.56
C ALA A 407 -11.64 14.41 -0.55
N ASP A 408 -11.85 14.73 0.73
CA ASP A 408 -11.02 14.29 1.86
C ASP A 408 -9.52 14.57 1.70
N GLY A 409 -9.18 15.68 1.03
CA GLY A 409 -7.81 16.16 0.90
C GLY A 409 -6.96 15.45 -0.16
N TYR A 410 -7.53 14.56 -0.95
CA TYR A 410 -6.79 13.84 -1.99
C TYR A 410 -6.63 14.66 -3.28
N LEU A 411 -5.51 14.45 -3.98
CA LEU A 411 -5.13 15.17 -5.19
C LEU A 411 -4.69 14.16 -6.24
N MET A 412 -5.18 14.31 -7.48
CA MET A 412 -4.58 13.68 -8.64
C MET A 412 -3.47 14.59 -9.18
N ILE A 413 -2.27 14.06 -9.33
CA ILE A 413 -1.07 14.77 -9.75
C ILE A 413 -0.51 14.10 -11.01
N GLY A 414 -0.01 14.90 -11.95
CA GLY A 414 0.70 14.42 -13.14
C GLY A 414 2.14 14.93 -13.17
N ILE A 415 3.08 14.10 -13.68
CA ILE A 415 4.46 14.53 -13.94
C ILE A 415 4.55 15.19 -15.33
N ASP A 416 4.95 16.45 -15.36
CA ASP A 416 4.98 17.24 -16.58
C ASP A 416 5.87 16.58 -17.67
N GLY A 417 5.36 16.54 -18.90
CA GLY A 417 6.06 15.94 -20.06
C GLY A 417 6.01 14.40 -20.13
N SER A 418 5.41 13.74 -19.15
CA SER A 418 5.25 12.27 -19.13
C SER A 418 3.79 11.81 -19.06
N GLU A 419 2.83 12.71 -19.23
CA GLU A 419 1.40 12.42 -19.08
C GLU A 419 0.74 11.94 -20.38
N ALA A 420 0.03 10.84 -20.30
CA ALA A 420 -0.95 10.44 -21.31
C ALA A 420 -2.10 11.46 -21.42
N ALA A 421 -2.58 11.66 -22.65
CA ALA A 421 -3.64 12.62 -22.95
C ALA A 421 -5.00 12.31 -22.28
N ASP A 422 -5.22 11.08 -21.83
CA ASP A 422 -6.41 10.63 -21.11
C ASP A 422 -6.26 10.67 -19.58
N GLY A 423 -5.09 11.10 -19.10
CA GLY A 423 -4.72 11.16 -17.69
C GLY A 423 -4.56 9.78 -17.04
N SER A 424 -4.22 8.73 -17.80
CA SER A 424 -3.97 7.38 -17.25
C SER A 424 -2.83 7.33 -16.24
N ASP A 425 -1.90 8.26 -16.37
CA ASP A 425 -0.64 8.29 -15.63
C ASP A 425 -0.70 9.23 -14.41
N TRP A 426 -1.85 9.86 -14.18
CA TRP A 426 -2.07 10.64 -12.96
C TRP A 426 -2.07 9.72 -11.75
N PHE A 427 -1.42 10.13 -10.68
CA PHE A 427 -1.35 9.38 -9.43
C PHE A 427 -1.97 10.17 -8.29
N CYS A 428 -2.41 9.46 -7.26
CA CYS A 428 -3.12 10.06 -6.14
C CYS A 428 -2.18 10.24 -4.94
N TYR A 429 -2.08 11.46 -4.43
CA TYR A 429 -1.51 11.74 -3.11
C TYR A 429 -2.49 12.52 -2.25
N HIS A 430 -2.45 12.28 -0.94
CA HIS A 430 -3.12 13.16 0.01
C HIS A 430 -2.35 14.49 0.15
N ALA A 431 -3.04 15.59 0.42
CA ALA A 431 -2.44 16.92 0.61
C ALA A 431 -1.39 16.97 1.74
N THR A 432 -1.44 16.04 2.70
CA THR A 432 -0.44 15.90 3.77
C THR A 432 0.64 14.86 3.47
N SER A 433 0.73 14.38 2.23
CA SER A 433 1.73 13.39 1.83
C SER A 433 3.13 14.00 1.96
N PRO A 434 4.11 13.29 2.54
CA PRO A 434 5.50 13.74 2.56
C PRO A 434 6.21 13.60 1.20
N SER A 435 5.48 13.19 0.16
CA SER A 435 6.00 12.96 -1.20
C SER A 435 5.64 14.08 -2.17
N ILE A 436 5.03 15.17 -1.68
CA ILE A 436 4.75 16.40 -2.44
C ILE A 436 5.38 17.59 -1.73
N PHE A 437 5.91 18.53 -2.49
CA PHE A 437 6.69 19.65 -1.99
C PHE A 437 6.34 20.94 -2.74
N PRO A 438 6.47 22.11 -2.09
CA PRO A 438 6.30 23.38 -2.78
C PRO A 438 7.38 23.58 -3.84
N ALA A 439 7.06 24.40 -4.84
CA ALA A 439 8.00 24.92 -5.82
C ALA A 439 9.28 25.49 -5.16
N GLY A 440 10.45 25.04 -5.61
CA GLY A 440 11.76 25.48 -5.10
C GLY A 440 12.29 24.63 -3.94
N PHE A 441 11.57 23.60 -3.49
CA PHE A 441 12.03 22.73 -2.40
C PHE A 441 13.37 22.05 -2.73
N CYS A 442 13.49 21.45 -3.91
CA CYS A 442 14.72 20.82 -4.37
C CYS A 442 15.90 21.81 -4.45
N GLU A 443 15.67 23.03 -4.97
CA GLU A 443 16.67 24.10 -5.05
C GLU A 443 17.20 24.48 -3.65
N ILE A 444 16.31 24.66 -2.68
CA ILE A 444 16.65 25.09 -1.32
C ILE A 444 17.39 23.99 -0.54
N ASN A 445 17.10 22.72 -0.82
CA ASN A 445 17.64 21.57 -0.08
C ASN A 445 18.79 20.84 -0.80
N ASP A 446 19.30 21.41 -1.90
CA ASP A 446 20.38 20.81 -2.71
C ASP A 446 20.04 19.39 -3.21
N ILE A 447 18.80 19.23 -3.69
CA ILE A 447 18.31 17.98 -4.27
C ILE A 447 18.15 18.16 -5.79
N GLU A 448 18.58 17.17 -6.57
CA GLU A 448 18.41 17.19 -8.01
C GLU A 448 16.93 17.10 -8.41
N LEU A 449 16.42 18.17 -9.01
CA LEU A 449 15.08 18.22 -9.59
C LEU A 449 15.09 17.68 -11.02
N THR A 450 14.23 16.72 -11.32
CA THR A 450 14.01 16.22 -12.67
C THR A 450 13.09 17.17 -13.45
N PRO A 451 13.59 17.84 -14.52
CA PRO A 451 12.77 18.74 -15.33
C PRO A 451 11.76 17.97 -16.21
N PRO A 452 10.73 18.65 -16.75
CA PRO A 452 9.81 18.04 -17.70
C PRO A 452 10.56 17.45 -18.90
N ARG A 453 10.13 16.28 -19.40
CA ARG A 453 10.77 15.64 -20.56
C ARG A 453 10.75 16.58 -21.77
N GLY A 454 11.93 16.80 -22.36
CA GLY A 454 12.10 17.66 -23.53
C GLY A 454 12.27 19.16 -23.21
N ALA A 455 12.24 19.56 -21.93
CA ALA A 455 12.57 20.93 -21.51
C ALA A 455 14.03 21.03 -21.05
N THR A 456 14.70 22.12 -21.40
CA THR A 456 15.97 22.52 -20.77
C THR A 456 15.72 23.05 -19.37
N LEU A 457 16.63 22.81 -18.41
CA LEU A 457 16.52 23.20 -16.99
C LEU A 457 15.99 24.64 -16.79
N PHE A 458 16.47 25.61 -17.58
CA PHE A 458 16.05 27.01 -17.50
C PHE A 458 14.52 27.22 -17.67
N LEU A 459 13.86 26.46 -18.53
CA LEU A 459 12.41 26.55 -18.76
C LEU A 459 11.60 25.88 -17.65
N ALA A 460 12.17 24.84 -17.01
CA ALA A 460 11.54 24.19 -15.86
C ALA A 460 11.45 25.16 -14.66
N TYR A 461 12.50 25.95 -14.44
CA TYR A 461 12.54 27.00 -13.41
C TYR A 461 11.45 28.07 -13.61
N LEU A 462 11.25 28.54 -14.85
CA LEU A 462 10.20 29.53 -15.16
C LEU A 462 8.78 28.94 -15.00
N CYS A 463 8.59 27.68 -15.39
CA CYS A 463 7.32 26.97 -15.27
C CYS A 463 6.89 26.80 -13.81
N VAL A 464 7.84 26.47 -12.92
CA VAL A 464 7.59 26.22 -11.49
C VAL A 464 7.41 27.51 -10.69
N LYS A 465 8.12 28.59 -11.04
CA LYS A 465 7.97 29.92 -10.39
C LYS A 465 6.76 30.73 -10.92
N GLY A 466 5.93 30.16 -11.80
CA GLY A 466 4.70 30.79 -12.25
C GLY A 466 4.91 32.05 -13.09
N VAL A 467 6.01 32.15 -13.84
CA VAL A 467 6.24 33.31 -14.70
C VAL A 467 5.32 33.22 -15.93
N GLN A 468 4.24 34.01 -15.94
CA GLN A 468 3.52 34.34 -17.17
C GLN A 468 4.43 35.21 -18.05
N GLU A 469 5.28 34.61 -18.86
CA GLU A 469 5.95 35.35 -19.94
C GLU A 469 4.95 35.61 -21.07
N ASN A 470 4.44 36.84 -21.11
CA ASN A 470 4.04 37.45 -22.37
C ASN A 470 5.29 37.60 -23.24
N VAL A 471 5.35 36.83 -24.32
CA VAL A 471 6.38 36.99 -25.35
C VAL A 471 6.14 38.35 -26.04
N GLY A 472 6.88 39.37 -25.60
CA GLY A 472 6.81 40.71 -26.15
C GLY A 472 7.92 41.61 -25.61
N SER A 473 9.05 41.63 -26.31
CA SER A 473 10.07 42.68 -26.37
C SER A 473 10.40 43.49 -25.10
N SER A 474 11.65 43.31 -24.65
CA SER A 474 12.54 44.31 -24.01
C SER A 474 12.12 44.91 -22.66
N HIS A 475 12.94 44.59 -21.65
CA HIS A 475 13.02 45.08 -20.26
C HIS A 475 12.18 44.36 -19.21
N VAL A 476 12.82 43.36 -18.59
CA VAL A 476 12.37 42.66 -17.38
C VAL A 476 12.78 43.49 -16.15
N THR A 477 11.79 43.95 -15.38
CA THR A 477 11.99 44.41 -14.00
C THR A 477 11.39 43.33 -13.09
N VAL A 478 12.22 42.74 -12.23
CA VAL A 478 11.83 41.69 -11.29
C VAL A 478 11.24 42.34 -10.04
N GLY A 479 9.95 42.11 -9.79
CA GLY A 479 9.29 42.43 -8.52
C GLY A 479 8.91 41.14 -7.80
N PHE A 480 9.39 40.97 -6.58
CA PHE A 480 8.96 39.90 -5.67
C PHE A 480 7.60 40.26 -5.05
N ILE A 481 6.66 39.32 -5.05
CA ILE A 481 5.55 39.25 -4.08
C ILE A 481 5.60 37.87 -3.46
#